data_AF-M9U734-F1
#
_entry.id   AF-M9U734-F1
#
_cell.length_a   1.000
_cell.length_b   1.000
_cell.length_c   1.000
_cell.angle_alpha   90.00
_cell.angle_beta   90.00
_cell.angle_gamma   90.00
#
_symmetry.space_group_name_H-M   'P 1'
#
loop_
_entity.id
_entity.type
_entity.pdbx_description
1 polymer ?
#
loop_
_entity_poly.entity_id
_entity_poly.type
_entity_poly.pdbx_seq_one_letter_code
_entity_poly.pdbx_strand_id
1 'polypeptide(L)'
;MKIQVNGSKAGDKESGCALCGAAWGDYYEEIDGEKLFFCCDVYAAEFKNMIEEIKKRTVWKKIDELSIEGNYYKGRNCVAKSEGKEYKFYVKFGDDAEIETFKEIE
;
A
#
# COMPACT_ATOMS: atom_id res chain seq x y z
N MET A 1 0.00 11.26 1.45
CA MET A 1 -0.51 9.96 1.86
C MET A 1 0.27 9.58 3.09
N LYS A 2 -0.41 9.49 4.24
CA LYS A 2 0.23 8.96 5.45
C LYS A 2 0.15 7.45 5.38
N ILE A 3 1.30 6.78 5.45
CA ILE A 3 1.37 5.33 5.33
C ILE A 3 1.86 4.75 6.65
N GLN A 4 1.18 3.70 7.10
CA GLN A 4 1.59 2.90 8.25
C GLN A 4 1.66 1.43 7.87
N VAL A 5 2.75 0.77 8.27
CA VAL A 5 2.94 -0.68 8.09
C VAL A 5 3.22 -1.29 9.46
N ASN A 6 2.38 -2.24 9.88
CA ASN A 6 2.45 -2.91 11.19
C ASN A 6 2.59 -1.92 12.35
N GLY A 7 1.73 -0.90 12.37
CA GLY A 7 1.69 0.18 13.37
C GLY A 7 2.81 1.24 13.29
N SER A 8 3.77 1.12 12.37
CA SER A 8 4.88 2.07 12.22
C SER A 8 4.70 2.96 10.99
N LYS A 9 5.12 4.23 11.06
CA LYS A 9 5.17 5.11 9.88
C LYS A 9 6.03 4.45 8.79
N ALA A 10 5.63 4.59 7.53
CA ALA A 10 6.39 4.15 6.36
C ALA A 10 6.22 5.13 5.19
N GLY A 11 6.96 4.90 4.10
CA GLY A 11 6.83 5.60 2.82
C GLY A 11 7.98 6.54 2.47
N ASP A 12 8.97 6.69 3.34
CA ASP A 12 10.21 7.42 3.09
C ASP A 12 11.44 6.58 3.49
N LYS A 13 12.64 7.05 3.12
CA LYS A 13 13.88 6.28 3.32
C LYS A 13 14.20 6.01 4.80
N GLU A 14 13.77 6.88 5.71
CA GLU A 14 14.04 6.78 7.14
C GLU A 14 13.02 5.86 7.84
N SER A 15 11.76 5.89 7.38
CA SER A 15 10.65 5.13 7.94
C SER A 15 10.42 3.77 7.27
N GLY A 16 11.00 3.54 6.10
CA GLY A 16 10.99 2.26 5.39
C GLY A 16 9.97 2.20 4.25
N CYS A 17 10.02 1.09 3.51
CA CYS A 17 9.22 0.81 2.32
C CYS A 17 7.72 1.03 2.58
N ALA A 18 7.05 1.74 1.68
CA ALA A 18 5.62 2.04 1.77
C ALA A 18 4.70 0.81 1.89
N LEU A 19 5.19 -0.39 1.53
CA LEU A 19 4.38 -1.62 1.52
C LEU A 19 4.80 -2.67 2.57
N CYS A 20 6.09 -2.77 2.93
CA CYS A 20 6.56 -3.72 3.97
C CYS A 20 7.29 -3.10 5.16
N GLY A 21 7.57 -1.80 5.14
CA GLY A 21 8.34 -1.14 6.19
C GLY A 21 9.85 -1.47 6.20
N ALA A 22 10.36 -2.22 5.22
CA ALA A 22 11.79 -2.52 5.15
C ALA A 22 12.62 -1.28 4.77
N ALA A 23 13.77 -1.06 5.43
CA ALA A 23 14.63 0.11 5.21
C ALA A 23 15.75 -0.10 4.16
N TRP A 24 15.90 -1.33 3.65
CA TRP A 24 16.87 -1.66 2.59
C TRP A 24 16.32 -1.29 1.20
N GLY A 25 17.20 -1.19 0.20
CA GLY A 25 16.85 -0.79 -1.17
C GLY A 25 16.85 0.74 -1.37
N ASP A 26 16.61 1.18 -2.59
CA ASP A 26 16.71 2.59 -3.01
C ASP A 26 15.70 2.96 -4.11
N TYR A 27 14.62 2.17 -4.24
CA TYR A 27 13.61 2.40 -5.25
C TYR A 27 12.62 3.48 -4.83
N TYR A 28 12.22 4.32 -5.79
CA TYR A 28 11.21 5.35 -5.59
C TYR A 28 10.22 5.34 -6.74
N GLU A 29 8.96 5.55 -6.42
CA GLU A 29 7.88 5.66 -7.41
C GLU A 29 6.98 6.84 -7.06
N GLU A 30 6.44 7.50 -8.08
CA GLU A 30 5.46 8.58 -7.88
C GLU A 30 4.04 7.99 -7.88
N ILE A 31 3.37 8.08 -6.73
CA ILE A 31 2.02 7.55 -6.54
C ILE A 31 1.19 8.63 -5.84
N ASP A 32 0.02 8.96 -6.41
CA ASP A 32 -0.86 10.03 -5.91
C ASP A 32 -0.20 11.41 -5.80
N GLY A 33 0.78 11.69 -6.67
CA GLY A 33 1.55 12.93 -6.69
C GLY A 33 2.58 13.03 -5.56
N GLU A 34 2.88 11.92 -4.90
CA GLU A 34 3.89 11.83 -3.85
C GLU A 34 4.96 10.82 -4.23
N LYS A 35 6.23 11.20 -4.00
CA LYS A 35 7.37 10.32 -4.21
C LYS A 35 7.51 9.40 -2.99
N LEU A 36 7.20 8.12 -3.17
CA LEU A 36 7.25 7.12 -2.11
C LEU A 36 8.50 6.24 -2.24
N PHE A 37 9.04 5.82 -1.10
CA PHE A 37 10.18 4.90 -1.02
C PHE A 37 9.71 3.43 -0.98
N PHE A 38 10.40 2.58 -1.73
CA PHE A 38 10.21 1.13 -1.77
C PHE A 38 11.55 0.39 -1.69
N CYS A 39 11.52 -0.82 -1.14
CA CYS A 39 12.70 -1.67 -1.08
C CYS A 39 13.10 -2.25 -2.44
N CYS A 40 12.13 -2.41 -3.35
CA CYS A 40 12.33 -2.85 -4.73
C CYS A 40 11.18 -2.37 -5.63
N ASP A 41 11.37 -2.52 -6.94
CA ASP A 41 10.41 -2.24 -7.99
C ASP A 41 9.14 -3.10 -7.90
N VAL A 42 9.28 -4.38 -7.55
CA VAL A 42 8.13 -5.30 -7.36
C VAL A 42 7.15 -4.75 -6.32
N TYR A 43 7.66 -4.29 -5.18
CA TYR A 43 6.82 -3.73 -4.11
C TYR A 43 6.19 -2.39 -4.51
N ALA A 44 6.85 -1.62 -5.37
CA ALA A 44 6.26 -0.41 -5.93
C ALA A 44 5.11 -0.75 -6.89
N ALA A 45 5.28 -1.77 -7.74
CA ALA A 45 4.25 -2.27 -8.64
C ALA A 45 3.04 -2.85 -7.88
N GLU A 46 3.28 -3.69 -6.86
CA GLU A 46 2.22 -4.23 -5.97
C GLU A 46 1.40 -3.08 -5.35
N PHE A 47 2.09 -2.09 -4.78
CA PHE A 47 1.45 -0.95 -4.14
C PHE A 47 0.64 -0.14 -5.15
N LYS A 48 1.19 0.15 -6.32
CA LYS A 48 0.49 0.88 -7.38
C LYS A 48 -0.78 0.17 -7.82
N ASN A 49 -0.69 -1.14 -8.09
CA ASN A 49 -1.84 -1.98 -8.46
C ASN A 49 -2.92 -1.94 -7.38
N MET A 50 -2.52 -2.02 -6.11
CA MET A 50 -3.44 -1.93 -4.98
C MET A 50 -4.14 -0.55 -4.91
N ILE A 51 -3.40 0.55 -5.06
CA ILE A 51 -3.96 1.90 -5.06
C ILE A 51 -4.96 2.09 -6.20
N GLU A 52 -4.63 1.62 -7.40
CA GLU A 52 -5.53 1.66 -8.56
C GLU A 52 -6.83 0.89 -8.30
N GLU A 53 -6.74 -0.31 -7.71
CA GLU A 53 -7.90 -1.14 -7.39
C GLU A 53 -8.78 -0.49 -6.29
N ILE A 54 -8.19 0.12 -5.26
CA ILE A 54 -8.94 0.88 -4.25
C ILE A 54 -9.70 2.02 -4.92
N LYS A 55 -9.03 2.83 -5.75
CA LYS A 55 -9.65 3.97 -6.44
C LYS A 55 -10.77 3.54 -7.37
N LYS A 56 -10.59 2.42 -8.07
CA LYS A 56 -11.62 1.85 -8.94
C LYS A 56 -12.87 1.44 -8.17
N ARG A 57 -12.73 0.84 -6.98
CA ARG A 57 -13.87 0.38 -6.15
C ARG A 57 -14.55 1.51 -5.39
N THR A 58 -13.77 2.45 -4.87
CA THR A 58 -14.25 3.55 -4.03
C THR A 58 -14.62 4.81 -4.81
N VAL A 59 -14.18 4.90 -6.08
CA VAL A 59 -14.27 6.10 -6.93
C VAL A 59 -13.53 7.30 -6.31
N TRP A 60 -12.58 7.05 -5.41
CA TRP A 60 -11.78 8.11 -4.79
C TRP A 60 -10.73 8.63 -5.75
N LYS A 61 -10.52 9.94 -5.74
CA LYS A 61 -9.48 10.59 -6.54
C LYS A 61 -8.10 10.47 -5.90
N LYS A 62 -8.04 10.42 -4.56
CA LYS A 62 -6.83 10.38 -3.76
C LYS A 62 -7.05 9.51 -2.53
N ILE A 63 -5.97 8.96 -1.98
CA ILE A 63 -5.96 8.33 -0.65
C ILE A 63 -5.12 9.20 0.29
N ASP A 64 -5.72 9.60 1.40
CA ASP A 64 -5.09 10.47 2.40
C ASP A 64 -4.25 9.65 3.38
N GLU A 65 -4.77 8.49 3.81
CA GLU A 65 -4.13 7.60 4.78
C GLU A 65 -4.29 6.14 4.36
N LEU A 66 -3.25 5.34 4.60
CA LEU A 66 -3.23 3.91 4.35
C LEU A 66 -2.52 3.19 5.49
N SER A 67 -3.24 2.29 6.17
CA SER A 67 -2.67 1.39 7.18
C SER A 67 -2.63 -0.03 6.62
N ILE A 68 -1.51 -0.72 6.81
CA ILE A 68 -1.23 -2.04 6.26
C ILE A 68 -0.74 -2.94 7.39
N GLU A 69 -1.47 -4.01 7.68
CA GLU A 69 -1.16 -4.96 8.74
C GLU A 69 -1.00 -6.37 8.17
N GLY A 70 0.15 -7.01 8.42
CA GLY A 70 0.43 -8.36 7.93
C GLY A 70 1.77 -8.48 7.20
N ASN A 71 1.89 -9.50 6.36
CA ASN A 71 3.13 -9.82 5.65
C ASN A 71 2.86 -10.50 4.30
N TYR A 72 3.91 -10.65 3.50
CA TYR A 72 3.83 -11.22 2.16
C TYR A 72 3.15 -12.61 2.13
N TYR A 73 3.57 -13.53 3.00
CA TYR A 73 3.08 -14.92 3.00
C TYR A 73 1.60 -15.07 3.36
N LYS A 74 1.10 -14.26 4.29
CA LYS A 74 -0.30 -14.33 4.76
C LYS A 74 -1.22 -13.35 4.05
N GLY A 75 -0.68 -12.43 3.25
CA GLY A 75 -1.39 -11.23 2.82
C GLY A 75 -1.49 -10.17 3.91
N ARG A 76 -2.17 -9.08 3.58
CA ARG A 76 -2.22 -7.84 4.35
C ARG A 76 -3.68 -7.41 4.52
N ASN A 77 -4.07 -7.09 5.74
CA ASN A 77 -5.30 -6.36 6.04
C ASN A 77 -4.98 -4.87 5.98
N CYS A 78 -5.74 -4.14 5.18
CA CYS A 78 -5.49 -2.76 4.87
C CYS A 78 -6.71 -1.90 5.18
N VAL A 79 -6.44 -0.66 5.53
CA VAL A 79 -7.44 0.37 5.77
C VAL A 79 -7.03 1.62 5.00
N ALA A 80 -7.75 1.92 3.93
CA ALA A 80 -7.55 3.15 3.16
C ALA A 80 -8.57 4.22 3.60
N LYS A 81 -8.13 5.47 3.69
CA LYS A 81 -8.99 6.60 4.04
C LYS A 81 -8.86 7.73 3.04
N SER A 82 -10.00 8.36 2.72
CA SER A 82 -10.08 9.56 1.90
C SER A 82 -11.22 10.44 2.39
N GLU A 83 -10.96 11.71 2.66
CA GLU A 83 -11.97 12.72 3.03
C GLU A 83 -12.93 12.24 4.16
N GLY A 84 -12.40 11.54 5.16
CA GLY A 84 -13.17 11.02 6.30
C GLY A 84 -13.93 9.72 6.05
N LYS A 85 -13.88 9.15 4.84
CA LYS A 85 -14.38 7.81 4.53
C LYS A 85 -13.28 6.77 4.70
N GLU A 86 -13.68 5.53 4.96
CA GLU A 86 -12.79 4.40 5.18
C GLU A 86 -13.18 3.24 4.24
N TYR A 87 -12.18 2.52 3.75
CA TYR A 87 -12.33 1.31 2.97
C TYR A 87 -11.36 0.25 3.51
N LYS A 88 -11.92 -0.81 4.08
CA LYS A 88 -11.13 -1.91 4.65
C LYS A 88 -11.13 -3.09 3.69
N PHE A 89 -9.96 -3.67 3.49
CA PHE A 89 -9.80 -4.79 2.57
C PHE A 89 -8.64 -5.69 2.97
N TYR A 90 -8.71 -6.94 2.59
CA TYR A 90 -7.60 -7.88 2.57
C TYR A 90 -7.03 -7.94 1.16
N VAL A 91 -5.70 -7.91 1.06
CA VAL A 91 -4.97 -8.07 -0.20
C VAL A 91 -3.85 -9.11 -0.07
N LYS A 92 -3.67 -9.92 -1.11
CA LYS A 92 -2.52 -10.81 -1.29
C LYS A 92 -2.01 -10.65 -2.72
N PHE A 93 -0.70 -10.54 -2.86
CA PHE A 93 -0.01 -10.38 -4.13
C PHE A 93 0.57 -11.72 -4.60
N GLY A 94 0.64 -11.89 -5.92
CA GLY A 94 1.36 -12.97 -6.57
C GLY A 94 2.84 -12.64 -6.75
N ASP A 95 3.55 -13.51 -7.46
CA ASP A 95 5.01 -13.40 -7.61
C ASP A 95 5.45 -12.30 -8.59
N ASP A 96 4.57 -11.86 -9.49
CA ASP A 96 4.82 -10.85 -10.52
C ASP A 96 4.09 -9.51 -10.22
N ALA A 97 3.92 -9.19 -8.94
CA ALA A 97 3.26 -7.99 -8.42
C ALA A 97 1.76 -7.86 -8.73
N GLU A 98 1.14 -8.89 -9.30
CA GLU A 98 -0.29 -8.95 -9.53
C GLU A 98 -1.06 -9.13 -8.22
N ILE A 99 -2.30 -8.66 -8.20
CA ILE A 99 -3.18 -8.91 -7.05
C ILE A 99 -3.83 -10.30 -7.22
N GLU A 100 -3.34 -11.27 -6.46
CA GLU A 100 -3.90 -12.63 -6.42
C GLU A 100 -5.27 -12.64 -5.72
N THR A 101 -5.40 -11.87 -4.63
CA THR A 101 -6.65 -11.76 -3.87
C THR A 101 -6.88 -10.32 -3.45
N PHE A 102 -8.10 -9.82 -3.68
CA PHE A 102 -8.59 -8.56 -3.15
C PHE A 102 -10.01 -8.75 -2.63
N LYS A 103 -10.20 -8.61 -1.32
CA LYS A 103 -11.49 -8.83 -0.68
C LYS A 103 -11.80 -7.69 0.29
N GLU A 104 -12.97 -7.08 0.14
CA GLU A 104 -13.50 -6.14 1.13
C GLU A 104 -13.80 -6.84 2.45
N ILE A 105 -13.48 -6.20 3.57
CA ILE A 105 -13.68 -6.73 4.92
C ILE A 105 -14.42 -5.68 5.78
N GLU A 106 -15.16 -6.15 6.78
CA GLU A 106 -15.95 -5.30 7.70
C GLU A 106 -15.13 -4.72 8.86
#